data_AF-A0AAD4MKI4-F1
#
_entry.id   AF-A0AAD4MKI4-F1
#
_cell.length_a   1.000
_cell.length_b   1.000
_cell.length_c   1.000
_cell.angle_alpha   90.00
_cell.angle_beta   90.00
_cell.angle_gamma   90.00
#
_symmetry.space_group_name_H-M   'P 1'
#
loop_
_entity.id
_entity.type
_entity.pdbx_description
1 polymer ?
#
loop_
_entity_poly.entity_id
_entity_poly.type
_entity_poly.pdbx_seq_one_letter_code
_entity_poly.pdbx_strand_id
1 'polypeptide(L)'
;MPNVSNQAITTVDLASVKGICCNTENIKADSCLKKLLGDNQYHFPKKTLYLQVRGNMTAEIDEIHHATETTINTLSIIFNCYLLYLIEYQSTFGVKLYKYLLTIDAVLDLCLSVATLLAQPAALISNGNCVCISNGFFAGRSAAVDSFILTFYLFVLHTNIVWIPVQFVYRYRLLCKDNAKSKFSIIVVAVIYCMVALWIIRKGFSEVRDEYQLIGQQVLDANNWPSVKHHFFIGRSINDWLMVVYVSLWVLTCCISIGIVVWCERSITKSFNQLSNLSKGSANSNTQRMHREFHRALLAMAICPLVTTSVPYKLIDTRCNQVLSAPGLAAFGRSKL
;
A
#
# COMPACT_ATOMS: atom_id res chain seq x y z
N MET A 1 63.97 -15.02 4.95
CA MET A 1 63.05 -14.10 4.26
C MET A 1 63.23 -14.27 2.75
N PRO A 2 62.24 -14.79 2.02
CA PRO A 2 62.21 -14.64 0.56
C PRO A 2 61.10 -13.64 0.14
N ASN A 3 61.46 -12.83 -0.86
CA ASN A 3 60.63 -11.84 -1.54
C ASN A 3 59.42 -12.48 -2.23
N VAL A 4 58.23 -11.92 -2.02
CA VAL A 4 57.03 -12.21 -2.81
C VAL A 4 56.88 -11.11 -3.87
N SER A 5 56.97 -11.52 -5.13
CA SER A 5 56.76 -10.70 -6.32
C SER A 5 55.29 -10.36 -6.54
N ASN A 6 55.01 -9.08 -6.77
CA ASN A 6 53.70 -8.57 -7.19
C ASN A 6 53.27 -9.16 -8.55
N GLN A 7 52.13 -9.85 -8.58
CA GLN A 7 51.42 -10.18 -9.82
C GLN A 7 50.49 -9.03 -10.21
N ALA A 8 50.61 -8.59 -11.46
CA ALA A 8 49.76 -7.58 -12.07
C ALA A 8 48.33 -8.11 -12.27
N ILE A 9 47.34 -7.35 -11.80
CA ILE A 9 45.92 -7.61 -12.04
C ILE A 9 45.55 -6.98 -13.38
N THR A 10 45.24 -7.82 -14.37
CA THR A 10 44.64 -7.41 -15.64
C THR A 10 43.16 -7.10 -15.43
N THR A 11 42.77 -5.84 -15.60
CA THR A 11 41.37 -5.40 -15.60
C THR A 11 40.70 -5.79 -16.92
N VAL A 12 39.70 -6.68 -16.86
CA VAL A 12 38.87 -7.08 -18.00
C VAL A 12 37.78 -6.04 -18.22
N ASP A 13 37.68 -5.51 -19.44
CA ASP A 13 36.72 -4.49 -19.85
C ASP A 13 35.30 -5.08 -20.01
N LEU A 14 34.45 -4.85 -19.00
CA LEU A 14 33.08 -5.37 -18.89
C LEU A 14 32.09 -4.78 -19.92
N ALA A 15 32.49 -3.76 -20.69
CA ALA A 15 31.63 -3.16 -21.71
C ALA A 15 31.28 -4.13 -22.87
N SER A 16 32.11 -5.14 -23.12
CA SER A 16 31.93 -6.10 -24.22
C SER A 16 30.89 -7.21 -23.97
N VAL A 17 30.47 -7.42 -22.71
CA VAL A 17 29.62 -8.56 -22.33
C VAL A 17 28.11 -8.22 -22.31
N LYS A 18 27.75 -6.95 -22.47
CA LYS A 18 26.35 -6.48 -22.43
C LYS A 18 25.45 -6.97 -23.57
N GLY A 19 25.97 -7.67 -24.59
CA GLY A 19 25.21 -8.02 -25.79
C GLY A 19 24.49 -9.38 -25.82
N ILE A 20 24.74 -10.31 -24.88
CA ILE A 20 24.49 -11.76 -25.17
C ILE A 20 23.41 -12.43 -24.30
N CYS A 21 22.90 -11.83 -23.22
CA CYS A 21 22.02 -12.58 -22.30
C CYS A 21 20.74 -11.83 -21.90
N CYS A 22 19.80 -11.72 -22.85
CA CYS A 22 18.40 -11.46 -22.56
C CYS A 22 17.51 -12.45 -23.32
N ASN A 23 17.31 -13.64 -22.74
CA ASN A 23 16.01 -14.32 -22.60
C ASN A 23 16.19 -15.82 -22.34
N THR A 24 15.34 -16.34 -21.45
CA THR A 24 15.08 -17.74 -21.09
C THR A 24 15.99 -18.44 -20.07
N GLU A 25 15.36 -18.73 -18.92
CA GLU A 25 15.59 -19.83 -17.96
C GLU A 25 16.94 -19.90 -17.22
N ASN A 26 16.84 -19.79 -15.88
CA ASN A 26 17.93 -19.90 -14.89
C ASN A 26 18.84 -21.13 -15.04
N ILE A 27 18.42 -22.17 -15.77
CA ILE A 27 19.21 -23.40 -15.99
C ILE A 27 20.26 -23.21 -17.10
N LYS A 28 20.03 -22.31 -18.07
CA LYS A 28 21.01 -22.04 -19.15
C LYS A 28 22.07 -21.01 -18.77
N ALA A 29 21.82 -20.18 -17.75
CA ALA A 29 22.79 -19.21 -17.27
C ALA A 29 24.09 -19.88 -16.78
N ASP A 30 23.98 -20.99 -16.03
CA ASP A 30 25.16 -21.66 -15.45
C ASP A 30 25.97 -22.44 -16.52
N SER A 31 25.31 -22.92 -17.58
CA SER A 31 25.94 -23.53 -18.76
C SER A 31 26.66 -22.50 -19.62
N CYS A 32 26.03 -21.35 -19.87
CA CYS A 32 26.62 -20.26 -20.65
C CYS A 32 27.83 -19.65 -19.92
N LEU A 33 27.72 -19.48 -18.59
CA LEU A 33 28.82 -19.00 -17.75
C LEU A 33 30.01 -19.97 -17.72
N LYS A 34 29.76 -21.29 -17.65
CA LYS A 34 30.81 -22.31 -17.79
C LYS A 34 31.50 -22.27 -19.15
N LYS A 35 30.74 -22.05 -20.22
CA LYS A 35 31.28 -21.99 -21.60
C LYS A 35 32.11 -20.73 -21.86
N LEU A 36 31.76 -19.60 -21.24
CA LEU A 36 32.47 -18.33 -21.36
C LEU A 36 33.75 -18.27 -20.51
N LEU A 37 33.79 -18.94 -19.36
CA LEU A 37 34.93 -18.87 -18.44
C LEU A 37 36.03 -19.89 -18.71
N GLY A 38 35.75 -20.91 -19.55
CA GLY A 38 36.67 -22.03 -19.78
C GLY A 38 36.87 -22.87 -18.52
N ASP A 39 37.24 -24.14 -18.65
CA ASP A 39 37.45 -25.06 -17.52
C ASP A 39 38.65 -24.70 -16.60
N ASN A 40 39.24 -23.51 -16.78
CA ASN A 40 40.29 -23.04 -15.91
C ASN A 40 39.70 -22.57 -14.58
N GLN A 41 40.23 -23.15 -13.50
CA GLN A 41 39.89 -22.95 -12.08
C GLN A 41 40.09 -21.49 -11.61
N TYR A 42 39.38 -20.55 -12.20
CA TYR A 42 39.20 -19.25 -11.59
C TYR A 42 38.12 -19.40 -10.53
N HIS A 43 38.57 -19.46 -9.28
CA HIS A 43 37.78 -19.22 -8.08
C HIS A 43 37.30 -17.75 -8.05
N PHE A 44 36.72 -17.26 -9.15
CA PHE A 44 35.97 -16.01 -9.09
C PHE A 44 34.77 -16.29 -8.20
N PRO A 45 34.55 -15.48 -7.16
CA PRO A 45 33.42 -15.67 -6.27
C PRO A 45 32.14 -15.45 -7.09
N LYS A 46 31.52 -16.53 -7.59
CA LYS A 46 30.20 -16.52 -8.25
C LYS A 46 29.16 -15.74 -7.42
N LYS A 47 29.36 -15.70 -6.10
CA LYS A 47 28.60 -14.92 -5.13
C LYS A 47 28.62 -13.42 -5.46
N THR A 48 29.74 -12.84 -5.88
CA THR A 48 29.88 -11.40 -6.11
C THR A 48 29.14 -10.92 -7.37
N LEU A 49 29.23 -11.67 -8.48
CA LEU A 49 28.52 -11.32 -9.71
C LEU A 49 26.99 -11.45 -9.53
N TYR A 50 26.53 -12.50 -8.87
CA TYR A 50 25.11 -12.70 -8.57
C TYR A 50 24.56 -11.61 -7.65
N LEU A 51 25.32 -11.19 -6.63
CA LEU A 51 24.95 -10.09 -5.74
C LEU A 51 24.87 -8.74 -6.49
N GLN A 52 25.78 -8.50 -7.44
CA GLN A 52 25.82 -7.25 -8.19
C GLN A 52 24.65 -7.13 -9.19
N VAL A 53 24.37 -8.18 -9.97
CA VAL A 53 23.22 -8.19 -10.91
C VAL A 53 21.90 -8.06 -10.13
N ARG A 54 21.80 -8.73 -8.98
CA ARG A 54 20.63 -8.64 -8.11
C ARG A 54 20.45 -7.25 -7.50
N GLY A 55 21.53 -6.58 -7.09
CA GLY A 55 21.50 -5.21 -6.55
C GLY A 55 21.06 -4.17 -7.57
N ASN A 56 21.45 -4.31 -8.83
CA ASN A 56 21.02 -3.36 -9.88
C ASN A 56 19.53 -3.51 -10.19
N MET A 57 19.02 -4.74 -10.25
CA MET A 57 17.59 -5.00 -10.50
C MET A 57 16.71 -4.53 -9.33
N THR A 58 17.20 -4.59 -8.08
CA THR A 58 16.43 -4.06 -6.95
C THR A 58 16.32 -2.53 -7.02
N ALA A 59 17.42 -1.82 -7.27
CA ALA A 59 17.41 -0.36 -7.37
C ALA A 59 16.43 0.17 -8.44
N GLU A 60 16.41 -0.41 -9.64
CA GLU A 60 15.50 0.01 -10.71
C GLU A 60 14.01 -0.19 -10.33
N ILE A 61 13.68 -1.30 -9.68
CA ILE A 61 12.30 -1.58 -9.25
C ILE A 61 11.85 -0.63 -8.14
N ASP A 62 12.75 -0.30 -7.20
CA ASP A 62 12.45 0.66 -6.14
C ASP A 62 12.18 2.05 -6.71
N GLU A 63 12.99 2.47 -7.68
CA GLU A 63 12.79 3.73 -8.40
C GLU A 63 11.43 3.74 -9.13
N ILE A 64 11.08 2.66 -9.82
CA ILE A 64 9.77 2.53 -10.49
C ILE A 64 8.63 2.59 -9.47
N HIS A 65 8.76 1.91 -8.32
CA HIS A 65 7.76 1.91 -7.27
C HIS A 65 7.54 3.33 -6.71
N HIS A 66 8.62 4.01 -6.31
CA HIS A 66 8.58 5.38 -5.81
C HIS A 66 8.02 6.36 -6.84
N ALA A 67 8.42 6.25 -8.11
CA ALA A 67 7.92 7.09 -9.19
C ALA A 67 6.41 6.86 -9.41
N THR A 68 5.97 5.60 -9.39
CA THR A 68 4.56 5.23 -9.58
C THR A 68 3.72 5.75 -8.42
N GLU A 69 4.13 5.50 -7.17
CA GLU A 69 3.42 5.96 -5.98
C GLU A 69 3.34 7.50 -5.93
N THR A 70 4.44 8.19 -6.22
CA THR A 70 4.50 9.66 -6.27
C THR A 70 3.58 10.21 -7.35
N THR A 71 3.58 9.61 -8.54
CA THR A 71 2.74 10.04 -9.66
C THR A 71 1.26 9.84 -9.35
N ILE A 72 0.88 8.67 -8.84
CA ILE A 72 -0.52 8.35 -8.48
C ILE A 72 -1.01 9.30 -7.39
N ASN A 73 -0.23 9.52 -6.33
CA ASN A 73 -0.64 10.41 -5.24
C ASN A 73 -0.73 11.87 -5.70
N THR A 74 0.18 12.33 -6.57
CA THR A 74 0.14 13.68 -7.13
C THR A 74 -1.12 13.88 -7.98
N LEU A 75 -1.42 12.93 -8.87
CA LEU A 75 -2.65 12.95 -9.66
C LEU A 75 -3.90 12.91 -8.76
N SER A 76 -3.90 12.07 -7.73
CA SER A 76 -5.00 11.99 -6.76
C SER A 76 -5.25 13.32 -6.06
N ILE A 77 -4.19 14.03 -5.64
CA ILE A 77 -4.30 15.37 -5.05
C ILE A 77 -4.92 16.35 -6.05
N ILE A 78 -4.42 16.39 -7.29
CA ILE A 78 -4.94 17.28 -8.34
C ILE A 78 -6.42 17.00 -8.60
N PHE A 79 -6.81 15.73 -8.77
CA PHE A 79 -8.19 15.35 -9.06
C PHE A 79 -9.13 15.65 -7.89
N ASN A 80 -8.72 15.41 -6.64
CA ASN A 80 -9.55 15.71 -5.49
C ASN A 80 -9.69 17.22 -5.24
N CYS A 81 -8.63 18.01 -5.46
CA CYS A 81 -8.73 19.47 -5.45
C CYS A 81 -9.67 19.99 -6.55
N TYR A 82 -9.57 19.43 -7.75
CA TYR A 82 -10.48 19.75 -8.85
C TYR A 82 -11.93 19.35 -8.53
N LEU A 83 -12.15 18.17 -7.94
CA LEU A 83 -13.46 17.71 -7.49
C LEU A 83 -14.05 18.66 -6.44
N LEU A 84 -13.27 19.09 -5.44
CA LEU A 84 -13.70 20.10 -4.47
C LEU A 84 -14.08 21.43 -5.14
N TYR A 85 -13.30 21.88 -6.11
CA TYR A 85 -13.64 23.06 -6.92
C TYR A 85 -14.99 22.87 -7.66
N LEU A 86 -15.22 21.73 -8.31
CA LEU A 86 -16.49 21.44 -8.98
C LEU A 86 -17.66 21.38 -8.00
N ILE A 87 -17.47 20.74 -6.84
CA ILE A 87 -18.47 20.65 -5.78
C ILE A 87 -18.82 22.04 -5.25
N GLU A 88 -17.86 22.95 -5.14
CA GLU A 88 -18.12 24.29 -4.63
C GLU A 88 -18.82 25.18 -5.65
N TYR A 89 -18.31 25.20 -6.89
CA TYR A 89 -18.70 26.20 -7.89
C TYR A 89 -19.73 25.71 -8.93
N GLN A 90 -19.83 24.40 -9.19
CA GLN A 90 -20.73 23.85 -10.22
C GLN A 90 -21.92 23.05 -9.66
N SER A 91 -21.91 22.75 -8.37
CA SER A 91 -22.99 22.03 -7.70
C SER A 91 -24.27 22.88 -7.62
N THR A 92 -25.11 22.80 -8.64
CA THR A 92 -26.54 23.20 -8.56
C THR A 92 -27.39 22.13 -7.86
N PHE A 93 -26.76 21.08 -7.31
CA PHE A 93 -27.44 19.95 -6.68
C PHE A 93 -28.45 20.45 -5.64
N GLY A 94 -29.74 20.24 -5.91
CA GLY A 94 -30.86 20.56 -5.01
C GLY A 94 -30.84 19.80 -3.68
N VAL A 95 -29.76 19.10 -3.36
CA VAL A 95 -29.57 18.30 -2.16
C VAL A 95 -28.24 18.72 -1.52
N LYS A 96 -28.27 19.79 -0.71
CA LYS A 96 -27.12 20.31 0.08
C LYS A 96 -26.32 19.22 0.81
N LEU A 97 -26.99 18.13 1.12
CA LEU A 97 -26.47 16.99 1.84
C LEU A 97 -25.52 16.10 1.03
N TYR A 98 -25.78 15.95 -0.28
CA TYR A 98 -24.87 15.21 -1.16
C TYR A 98 -23.59 15.99 -1.41
N LYS A 99 -23.68 17.32 -1.50
CA LYS A 99 -22.52 18.22 -1.52
C LYS A 99 -21.62 17.92 -0.32
N TYR A 100 -22.17 17.88 0.89
CA TYR A 100 -21.39 17.61 2.11
C TYR A 100 -20.70 16.23 2.12
N LEU A 101 -21.41 15.18 1.69
CA LEU A 101 -20.82 13.83 1.62
C LEU A 101 -19.65 13.76 0.63
N LEU A 102 -19.84 14.33 -0.57
CA LEU A 102 -18.79 14.40 -1.58
C LEU A 102 -17.60 15.24 -1.11
N THR A 103 -17.85 16.35 -0.41
CA THR A 103 -16.77 17.16 0.17
C THR A 103 -15.95 16.37 1.18
N ILE A 104 -16.60 15.66 2.13
CA ILE A 104 -15.86 14.87 3.12
C ILE A 104 -15.05 13.76 2.42
N ASP A 105 -15.64 13.09 1.44
CA ASP A 105 -14.96 12.03 0.68
C ASP A 105 -13.69 12.56 0.01
N ALA A 106 -13.80 13.64 -0.76
CA ALA A 106 -12.65 14.26 -1.43
C ALA A 106 -11.59 14.77 -0.43
N VAL A 107 -12.00 15.26 0.75
CA VAL A 107 -11.07 15.66 1.82
C VAL A 107 -10.34 14.46 2.41
N LEU A 108 -11.04 13.35 2.67
CA LEU A 108 -10.41 12.14 3.21
C LEU A 108 -9.45 11.50 2.20
N ASP A 109 -9.77 11.52 0.92
CA ASP A 109 -8.89 11.08 -0.16
C ASP A 109 -7.65 11.99 -0.30
N LEU A 110 -7.82 13.31 -0.16
CA LEU A 110 -6.70 14.26 -0.08
C LEU A 110 -5.81 13.96 1.11
N CYS A 111 -6.38 13.78 2.30
CA CYS A 111 -5.64 13.42 3.50
C CYS A 111 -4.86 12.12 3.30
N LEU A 112 -5.46 11.11 2.68
CA LEU A 112 -4.79 9.84 2.40
C LEU A 112 -3.66 10.01 1.41
N SER A 113 -3.88 10.75 0.32
CA SER A 113 -2.87 10.98 -0.72
C SER A 113 -1.67 11.74 -0.18
N VAL A 114 -1.92 12.77 0.65
CA VAL A 114 -0.86 13.52 1.35
C VAL A 114 -0.15 12.63 2.37
N ALA A 115 -0.88 11.89 3.20
CA ALA A 115 -0.26 10.99 4.19
C ALA A 115 0.60 9.91 3.52
N THR A 116 0.14 9.36 2.39
CA THR A 116 0.88 8.39 1.58
C THR A 116 2.14 9.01 0.99
N LEU A 117 2.06 10.23 0.44
CA LEU A 117 3.24 10.93 -0.09
C LEU A 117 4.26 11.27 1.00
N LEU A 118 3.80 11.64 2.20
CA LEU A 118 4.67 11.95 3.33
C LEU A 118 5.32 10.70 3.92
N ALA A 119 4.60 9.59 3.98
CA ALA A 119 5.07 8.34 4.57
C ALA A 119 5.87 7.48 3.58
N GLN A 120 5.42 7.36 2.33
CA GLN A 120 5.80 6.32 1.35
C GLN A 120 6.06 4.98 2.06
N PRO A 121 5.01 4.41 2.66
CA PRO A 121 5.15 3.33 3.62
C PRO A 121 5.55 2.04 2.91
N ALA A 122 6.70 1.49 3.26
CA ALA A 122 7.14 0.17 2.83
C ALA A 122 6.91 -0.84 3.95
N ALA A 123 6.16 -1.91 3.68
CA ALA A 123 5.97 -3.01 4.61
C ALA A 123 6.79 -4.23 4.17
N LEU A 124 7.62 -4.73 5.09
CA LEU A 124 8.48 -5.89 4.90
C LEU A 124 8.04 -6.98 5.87
N ILE A 125 7.77 -8.17 5.36
CA ILE A 125 7.45 -9.33 6.19
C ILE A 125 8.57 -10.34 6.04
N SER A 126 9.28 -10.64 7.12
CA SER A 126 10.42 -11.57 7.12
C SER A 126 10.47 -12.36 8.42
N ASN A 127 10.57 -13.70 8.32
CA ASN A 127 10.72 -14.61 9.45
C ASN A 127 9.68 -14.40 10.57
N GLY A 128 8.42 -14.14 10.20
CA GLY A 128 7.37 -13.91 11.20
C GLY A 128 7.44 -12.54 11.87
N ASN A 129 8.25 -11.60 11.36
CA ASN A 129 8.25 -10.20 11.78
C ASN A 129 7.71 -9.33 10.64
N CYS A 130 6.87 -8.37 10.98
CA CYS A 130 6.43 -7.32 10.08
C CYS A 130 7.17 -6.05 10.46
N VAL A 131 7.84 -5.42 9.51
CA VAL A 131 8.61 -4.19 9.68
C VAL A 131 8.07 -3.17 8.69
N CYS A 132 7.58 -2.05 9.19
CA CYS A 132 7.16 -0.92 8.38
C CYS A 132 8.22 0.18 8.41
N ILE A 133 8.50 0.75 7.25
CA ILE A 133 9.48 1.81 7.04
C ILE A 133 8.76 2.99 6.38
N SER A 134 9.10 4.21 6.83
CA SER A 134 8.71 5.45 6.15
C SER A 134 9.84 5.88 5.22
N ASN A 135 9.59 5.83 3.91
CA ASN A 135 10.56 6.26 2.88
C ASN A 135 10.23 7.63 2.27
N GLY A 136 9.21 8.32 2.77
CA GLY A 136 8.72 9.56 2.19
C GLY A 136 9.57 10.79 2.52
N PHE A 137 8.96 11.98 2.36
CA PHE A 137 9.64 13.27 2.45
C PHE A 137 10.42 13.51 3.75
N PHE A 138 9.96 12.93 4.85
CA PHE A 138 10.57 13.10 6.18
C PHE A 138 11.50 11.96 6.58
N ALA A 139 11.76 11.01 5.67
CA ALA A 139 12.62 9.87 5.95
C ALA A 139 13.96 10.32 6.54
N GLY A 140 14.29 9.73 7.69
CA GLY A 140 15.58 9.94 8.31
C GLY A 140 15.73 11.18 9.19
N ARG A 141 14.63 11.88 9.50
CA ARG A 141 14.67 13.04 10.41
C ARG A 141 14.79 12.63 11.88
N SER A 142 13.85 11.85 12.39
CA SER A 142 13.86 11.32 13.77
C SER A 142 12.82 10.22 13.97
N ALA A 143 13.01 9.38 15.00
CA ALA A 143 12.12 8.25 15.30
C ALA A 143 10.69 8.67 15.54
N ALA A 144 10.55 9.77 16.28
CA ALA A 144 9.25 10.32 16.64
C ALA A 144 8.51 10.84 15.40
N VAL A 145 9.22 11.45 14.46
CA VAL A 145 8.62 11.99 13.22
C VAL A 145 8.17 10.86 12.31
N ASP A 146 9.03 9.86 12.05
CA ASP A 146 8.69 8.72 11.20
C ASP A 146 7.54 7.90 11.81
N SER A 147 7.57 7.67 13.12
CA SER A 147 6.50 6.98 13.84
C SER A 147 5.17 7.75 13.79
N PHE A 148 5.23 9.07 13.96
CA PHE A 148 4.05 9.92 13.84
C PHE A 148 3.44 9.88 12.44
N ILE A 149 4.27 10.03 11.40
CA ILE A 149 3.83 10.03 10.01
C ILE A 149 3.23 8.67 9.62
N LEU A 150 3.89 7.57 9.99
CA LEU A 150 3.37 6.24 9.71
C LEU A 150 2.06 5.96 10.47
N THR A 151 1.99 6.36 11.75
CA THR A 151 0.76 6.24 12.55
C THR A 151 -0.38 7.07 11.93
N PHE A 152 -0.08 8.29 11.48
CA PHE A 152 -1.05 9.15 10.81
C PHE A 152 -1.54 8.53 9.50
N TYR A 153 -0.63 8.01 8.67
CA TYR A 153 -0.98 7.27 7.46
C TYR A 153 -1.92 6.09 7.75
N LEU A 154 -1.57 5.22 8.70
CA LEU A 154 -2.39 4.05 9.04
C LEU A 154 -3.76 4.45 9.58
N PHE A 155 -3.84 5.53 10.36
CA PHE A 155 -5.09 6.09 10.85
C PHE A 155 -5.99 6.62 9.72
N VAL A 156 -5.43 7.39 8.79
CA VAL A 156 -6.17 7.93 7.64
C VAL A 156 -6.64 6.79 6.72
N LEU A 157 -5.82 5.75 6.55
CA LEU A 157 -6.19 4.53 5.82
C LEU A 157 -7.40 3.83 6.48
N HIS A 158 -7.40 3.66 7.80
CA HIS A 158 -8.54 3.06 8.52
C HIS A 158 -9.80 3.91 8.40
N THR A 159 -9.65 5.23 8.49
CA THR A 159 -10.76 6.19 8.35
C THR A 159 -11.40 6.07 6.97
N ASN A 160 -10.61 5.98 5.91
CA ASN A 160 -11.10 5.81 4.54
C ASN A 160 -11.89 4.51 4.36
N ILE A 161 -11.38 3.38 4.86
CA ILE A 161 -12.06 2.07 4.75
C ILE A 161 -13.44 2.08 5.43
N VAL A 162 -13.57 2.77 6.57
CA VAL A 162 -14.85 2.88 7.29
C VAL A 162 -15.76 3.94 6.70
N TRP A 163 -15.23 4.96 6.04
CA TRP A 163 -16.05 6.00 5.44
C TRP A 163 -16.91 5.48 4.28
N ILE A 164 -16.40 4.55 3.48
CA ILE A 164 -17.14 3.93 2.36
C ILE A 164 -18.49 3.35 2.81
N PRO A 165 -18.59 2.39 3.75
CA PRO A 165 -19.89 1.86 4.17
C PRO A 165 -20.77 2.93 4.83
N VAL A 166 -20.20 3.93 5.52
CA VAL A 166 -20.98 5.04 6.10
C VAL A 166 -21.75 5.77 5.01
N GLN A 167 -21.13 6.05 3.86
CA GLN A 167 -21.81 6.68 2.72
C GLN A 167 -22.92 5.81 2.14
N PHE A 168 -22.69 4.51 1.99
CA PHE A 168 -23.71 3.59 1.47
C PHE A 168 -24.91 3.47 2.41
N VAL A 169 -24.68 3.32 3.71
CA VAL A 169 -25.78 3.27 4.70
C VAL A 169 -26.52 4.59 4.75
N TYR A 170 -25.79 5.71 4.65
CA TYR A 170 -26.39 7.03 4.58
C TYR A 170 -27.37 7.15 3.40
N ARG A 171 -26.94 6.73 2.21
CA ARG A 171 -27.77 6.75 0.99
C ARG A 171 -28.93 5.79 1.08
N TYR A 172 -28.70 4.59 1.57
CA TYR A 172 -29.76 3.61 1.81
C TYR A 172 -30.87 4.21 2.68
N ARG A 173 -30.50 4.90 3.76
CA ARG A 173 -31.48 5.58 4.62
C ARG A 173 -32.19 6.71 3.90
N LEU A 174 -31.47 7.55 3.17
CA LEU A 174 -32.07 8.68 2.44
C LEU A 174 -33.09 8.21 1.39
N LEU A 175 -32.83 7.08 0.71
CA LEU A 175 -33.67 6.60 -0.39
C LEU A 175 -34.75 5.60 0.04
N CYS A 176 -34.52 4.82 1.11
CA CYS A 176 -35.36 3.68 1.45
C CYS A 176 -36.10 3.81 2.80
N LYS A 177 -35.72 4.77 3.67
CA LYS A 177 -36.35 4.95 5.00
C LYS A 177 -36.54 6.43 5.35
N ASP A 178 -37.79 6.85 5.50
CA ASP A 178 -38.15 8.22 5.93
C ASP A 178 -37.79 8.58 7.38
N ASN A 179 -37.23 7.63 8.16
CA ASN A 179 -36.92 7.86 9.56
C ASN A 179 -35.57 8.57 9.76
N ALA A 180 -35.61 9.91 9.75
CA ALA A 180 -34.46 10.79 9.91
C ALA A 180 -33.72 10.65 11.26
N LYS A 181 -34.34 10.10 12.31
CA LYS A 181 -33.80 10.11 13.69
C LYS A 181 -32.53 9.26 13.89
N SER A 182 -32.22 8.32 12.99
CA SER A 182 -31.09 7.40 13.21
C SER A 182 -29.75 7.88 12.61
N LYS A 183 -29.69 9.00 11.88
CA LYS A 183 -28.52 9.42 11.07
C LYS A 183 -27.21 9.55 11.87
N PHE A 184 -27.27 10.03 13.11
CA PHE A 184 -26.08 10.25 13.94
C PHE A 184 -25.44 8.97 14.48
N SER A 185 -26.22 7.90 14.68
CA SER A 185 -25.72 6.66 15.30
C SER A 185 -24.55 6.02 14.52
N ILE A 186 -24.59 6.06 13.18
CA ILE A 186 -23.56 5.45 12.34
C ILE A 186 -22.26 6.26 12.39
N ILE A 187 -22.36 7.59 12.35
CA ILE A 187 -21.19 8.47 12.44
C ILE A 187 -20.51 8.28 13.79
N VAL A 188 -21.30 8.21 14.88
CA VAL A 188 -20.77 7.96 16.22
C VAL A 188 -20.04 6.62 16.28
N VAL A 189 -20.62 5.54 15.73
CA VAL A 189 -19.96 4.23 15.67
C VAL A 189 -18.66 4.28 14.86
N ALA A 190 -18.66 4.96 13.71
CA ALA A 190 -17.45 5.14 12.88
C ALA A 190 -16.35 5.91 13.62
N VAL A 191 -16.72 6.98 14.34
CA VAL A 191 -15.78 7.77 15.16
C VAL A 191 -15.21 6.92 16.30
N ILE A 192 -16.05 6.19 17.04
CA ILE A 192 -15.59 5.28 18.11
C ILE A 192 -14.61 4.25 17.54
N TYR A 193 -14.93 3.64 16.40
CA TYR A 193 -14.01 2.73 15.73
C TYR A 193 -12.68 3.40 15.39
N CYS A 194 -12.68 4.59 14.80
CA CYS A 194 -11.45 5.30 14.43
C CYS A 194 -10.60 5.62 15.66
N MET A 195 -11.22 5.95 16.79
CA MET A 195 -10.51 6.19 18.06
C MET A 195 -9.88 4.91 18.61
N VAL A 196 -10.59 3.78 18.56
CA VAL A 196 -10.05 2.46 18.97
C VAL A 196 -8.91 2.05 18.05
N ALA A 197 -9.08 2.18 16.73
CA ALA A 197 -8.04 1.88 15.75
C ALA A 197 -6.80 2.75 15.99
N LEU A 198 -6.95 4.06 16.21
CA LEU A 198 -5.84 4.96 16.52
C LEU A 198 -5.10 4.54 17.79
N TRP A 199 -5.83 4.14 18.84
CA TRP A 199 -5.23 3.66 20.07
C TRP A 199 -4.42 2.37 19.84
N ILE A 200 -4.97 1.41 19.10
CA ILE A 200 -4.28 0.16 18.73
C ILE A 200 -3.05 0.46 17.88
N ILE A 201 -3.17 1.30 16.85
CA ILE A 201 -2.04 1.67 15.97
C ILE A 201 -0.96 2.36 16.81
N ARG A 202 -1.31 3.35 17.63
CA ARG A 202 -0.33 4.03 18.48
C ARG A 202 0.37 3.04 19.40
N LYS A 203 -0.34 2.15 20.09
CA LYS A 203 0.29 1.11 20.95
C LYS A 203 1.03 0.03 20.16
N GLY A 204 0.58 -0.21 18.93
CA GLY A 204 1.14 -1.13 17.95
C GLY A 204 2.51 -0.69 17.45
N PHE A 205 2.60 0.60 17.13
CA PHE A 205 3.59 1.19 16.23
C PHE A 205 4.41 2.36 16.84
N SER A 206 4.22 2.71 18.12
CA SER A 206 5.00 3.80 18.76
C SER A 206 6.30 3.35 19.43
N GLU A 207 6.44 2.06 19.75
CA GLU A 207 7.60 1.55 20.46
C GLU A 207 8.65 1.06 19.45
N VAL A 208 9.74 1.82 19.31
CA VAL A 208 10.90 1.41 18.54
C VAL A 208 11.74 0.48 19.42
N ARG A 209 11.88 -0.79 19.01
CA ARG A 209 12.75 -1.75 19.70
C ARG A 209 14.00 -2.00 18.88
N ASP A 210 15.15 -2.08 19.55
CA ASP A 210 16.47 -2.27 18.92
C ASP A 210 16.53 -3.56 18.08
N GLU A 211 15.82 -4.61 18.49
CA GLU A 211 15.71 -5.87 17.75
C GLU A 211 15.15 -5.67 16.33
N TYR A 212 14.10 -4.86 16.19
CA TYR A 212 13.48 -4.60 14.90
C TYR A 212 14.29 -3.63 14.05
N GLN A 213 15.10 -2.76 14.66
CA GLN A 213 16.08 -1.97 13.93
C GLN A 213 17.15 -2.86 13.31
N LEU A 214 17.66 -3.85 14.05
CA LEU A 214 18.65 -4.78 13.52
C LEU A 214 18.08 -5.62 12.37
N ILE A 215 16.87 -6.17 12.54
CA ILE A 215 16.20 -6.95 11.48
C ILE A 215 15.94 -6.06 10.27
N GLY A 216 15.43 -4.85 10.49
CA GLY A 216 15.20 -3.86 9.46
C GLY A 216 16.47 -3.56 8.67
N GLN A 217 17.56 -3.25 9.37
CA GLN A 217 18.86 -2.97 8.76
C GLN A 217 19.39 -4.17 7.98
N GLN A 218 19.29 -5.39 8.53
CA GLN A 218 19.68 -6.61 7.82
C GLN A 218 18.89 -6.81 6.53
N VAL A 219 17.59 -6.50 6.53
CA VAL A 219 16.74 -6.57 5.35
C VAL A 219 17.12 -5.47 4.34
N LEU A 220 17.42 -4.25 4.80
CA LEU A 220 17.91 -3.18 3.92
C LEU A 220 19.24 -3.56 3.26
N ASP A 221 20.21 -4.00 4.07
CA ASP A 221 21.54 -4.40 3.62
C ASP A 221 21.46 -5.59 2.65
N ALA A 222 20.60 -6.57 2.93
CA ALA A 222 20.39 -7.72 2.06
C ALA A 222 19.78 -7.36 0.69
N ASN A 223 19.00 -6.27 0.62
CA ASN A 223 18.37 -5.80 -0.61
C ASN A 223 19.19 -4.72 -1.34
N ASN A 224 20.38 -4.37 -0.84
CA ASN A 224 21.18 -3.23 -1.31
C ASN A 224 20.35 -1.95 -1.40
N TRP A 225 19.39 -1.76 -0.49
CA TRP A 225 18.70 -0.48 -0.42
C TRP A 225 19.72 0.57 -0.05
N PRO A 226 19.76 1.71 -0.79
CA PRO A 226 20.72 2.76 -0.50
C PRO A 226 20.65 3.05 0.99
N SER A 227 21.79 3.01 1.68
CA SER A 227 21.86 3.15 3.14
C SER A 227 21.34 4.51 3.56
N VAL A 228 20.03 4.66 3.66
CA VAL A 228 19.39 5.81 4.27
C VAL A 228 19.62 5.59 5.76
N LYS A 229 20.70 6.19 6.26
CA LYS A 229 21.30 5.99 7.60
C LYS A 229 20.37 6.27 8.79
N HIS A 230 19.07 6.46 8.58
CA HIS A 230 18.14 6.96 9.58
C HIS A 230 16.71 6.42 9.43
N HIS A 231 16.48 5.32 8.70
CA HIS A 231 15.14 4.73 8.67
C HIS A 231 14.76 4.19 10.04
N PHE A 232 13.63 4.67 10.56
CA PHE A 232 13.04 4.12 11.76
C PHE A 232 12.13 2.96 11.40
N PHE A 233 12.52 1.79 11.90
CA PHE A 233 11.77 0.57 11.74
C PHE A 233 10.74 0.48 12.85
N ILE A 234 9.47 0.43 12.45
CA ILE A 234 8.43 0.02 13.36
C ILE A 234 8.12 -1.43 13.02
N GLY A 235 8.66 -2.32 13.84
CA GLY A 235 8.51 -3.74 13.67
C GLY A 235 7.70 -4.37 14.79
N ARG A 236 7.01 -5.44 14.46
CA ARG A 236 6.43 -6.34 15.46
C ARG A 236 6.44 -7.77 14.96
N SER A 237 6.64 -8.71 15.86
CA SER A 237 6.40 -10.11 15.53
C SER A 237 4.93 -10.33 15.20
N ILE A 238 4.66 -11.13 14.18
CA ILE A 238 3.32 -11.61 13.82
C ILE A 238 2.73 -12.43 14.99
N ASN A 239 3.58 -13.00 15.85
CA ASN A 239 3.16 -13.71 17.05
C ASN A 239 2.80 -12.76 18.21
N ASP A 240 3.11 -11.46 18.11
CA ASP A 240 2.70 -10.50 19.13
C ASP A 240 1.19 -10.29 19.06
N TRP A 241 0.51 -10.47 20.19
CA TRP A 241 -0.94 -10.37 20.29
C TRP A 241 -1.48 -9.03 19.77
N LEU A 242 -0.74 -7.92 19.94
CA LEU A 242 -1.18 -6.61 19.43
C LEU A 242 -1.16 -6.55 17.91
N MET A 243 -0.18 -7.19 17.27
CA MET A 243 -0.14 -7.28 15.80
C MET A 243 -1.27 -8.17 15.30
N VAL A 244 -1.51 -9.31 15.95
CA VAL A 244 -2.63 -10.20 15.62
C VAL A 244 -3.96 -9.47 15.74
N VAL A 245 -4.19 -8.73 16.84
CA VAL A 245 -5.39 -7.92 17.05
C VAL A 245 -5.53 -6.85 15.98
N TYR A 246 -4.45 -6.14 15.65
CA TYR A 246 -4.46 -5.10 14.61
C TYR A 246 -4.83 -5.68 13.23
N VAL A 247 -4.14 -6.73 12.78
CA VAL A 247 -4.41 -7.39 11.49
C VAL A 247 -5.83 -7.95 11.46
N SER A 248 -6.27 -8.59 12.55
CA SER A 248 -7.63 -9.14 12.65
C SER A 248 -8.69 -8.05 12.59
N LEU A 249 -8.48 -6.93 13.29
CA LEU A 249 -9.37 -5.77 13.24
C LEU A 249 -9.46 -5.20 11.82
N TRP A 250 -8.32 -5.07 11.14
CA TRP A 250 -8.26 -4.57 9.77
C TRP A 250 -9.01 -5.48 8.79
N VAL A 251 -8.73 -6.79 8.81
CA VAL A 251 -9.42 -7.79 7.96
C VAL A 251 -10.92 -7.81 8.25
N LEU A 252 -11.31 -7.87 9.52
CA LEU A 252 -12.71 -7.88 9.93
C LEU A 252 -13.43 -6.62 9.45
N THR A 253 -12.79 -5.45 9.57
CA THR A 253 -13.36 -4.18 9.10
C THR A 253 -13.55 -4.21 7.58
N CYS A 254 -12.56 -4.66 6.81
CA CYS A 254 -12.71 -4.83 5.37
C CYS A 254 -13.89 -5.75 5.00
N CYS A 255 -14.00 -6.90 5.66
CA CYS A 255 -15.11 -7.84 5.43
C CYS A 255 -16.48 -7.24 5.77
N ILE A 256 -16.60 -6.57 6.92
CA ILE A 256 -17.84 -5.92 7.35
C ILE A 256 -18.19 -4.77 6.40
N SER A 257 -17.22 -3.92 6.03
CA SER A 257 -17.41 -2.82 5.08
C SER A 257 -17.94 -3.32 3.74
N ILE A 258 -17.31 -4.36 3.17
CA ILE A 258 -17.76 -4.96 1.90
C ILE A 258 -19.17 -5.54 2.05
N GLY A 259 -19.45 -6.26 3.14
CA GLY A 259 -20.78 -6.81 3.42
C GLY A 259 -21.87 -5.74 3.51
N ILE A 260 -21.60 -4.65 4.22
CA ILE A 260 -22.52 -3.51 4.35
C ILE A 260 -22.75 -2.83 2.99
N VAL A 261 -21.69 -2.60 2.22
CA VAL A 261 -21.78 -2.00 0.88
C VAL A 261 -22.65 -2.85 -0.03
N VAL A 262 -22.37 -4.16 -0.14
CA VAL A 262 -23.15 -5.08 -0.97
C VAL A 262 -24.61 -5.17 -0.53
N TRP A 263 -24.87 -5.18 0.78
CA TRP A 263 -26.23 -5.22 1.31
C TRP A 263 -27.01 -3.92 1.04
N CYS A 264 -26.38 -2.76 1.28
CA CYS A 264 -26.98 -1.45 1.00
C CYS A 264 -27.27 -1.30 -0.49
N GLU A 265 -26.32 -1.69 -1.33
CA GLU A 265 -26.40 -1.66 -2.79
C GLU A 265 -27.63 -2.42 -3.28
N ARG A 266 -27.73 -3.71 -2.93
CA ARG A 266 -28.89 -4.55 -3.29
C ARG A 266 -30.21 -3.95 -2.83
N SER A 267 -30.22 -3.35 -1.64
CA SER A 267 -31.41 -2.73 -1.07
C SER A 267 -31.82 -1.47 -1.84
N ILE A 268 -30.85 -0.61 -2.18
CA ILE A 268 -31.07 0.60 -2.98
C ILE A 268 -31.57 0.22 -4.38
N THR A 269 -30.95 -0.75 -5.05
CA THR A 269 -31.39 -1.23 -6.37
C THR A 269 -32.82 -1.75 -6.33
N LYS A 270 -33.17 -2.52 -5.29
CA LYS A 270 -34.53 -3.05 -5.12
C LYS A 270 -35.56 -1.92 -4.97
N SER A 271 -35.29 -0.94 -4.10
CA SER A 271 -36.17 0.22 -3.91
C SER A 271 -36.30 1.07 -5.18
N PHE A 272 -35.21 1.22 -5.92
CA PHE A 272 -35.21 1.95 -7.18
C PHE A 272 -36.03 1.25 -8.27
N ASN A 273 -35.93 -0.09 -8.37
CA ASN A 273 -36.75 -0.87 -9.30
C ASN A 273 -38.24 -0.76 -8.96
N GLN A 274 -38.60 -0.82 -7.67
CA GLN A 274 -39.97 -0.62 -7.21
C GLN A 274 -40.50 0.78 -7.56
N LEU A 275 -39.73 1.83 -7.27
CA LEU A 275 -40.08 3.20 -7.64
C LEU A 275 -40.20 3.38 -9.16
N SER A 276 -39.31 2.76 -9.94
CA SER A 276 -39.35 2.86 -11.41
C SER A 276 -40.61 2.22 -12.00
N ASN A 277 -41.12 1.15 -11.40
CA ASN A 277 -42.36 0.51 -11.82
C ASN A 277 -43.59 1.37 -11.49
N LEU A 278 -43.59 2.05 -10.34
CA LEU A 278 -44.66 2.96 -9.94
C LEU A 278 -44.64 4.30 -10.71
N SER A 279 -43.44 4.77 -11.05
CA SER A 279 -43.21 6.07 -11.70
C SER A 279 -43.43 6.06 -13.21
N LYS A 280 -43.78 4.92 -13.84
CA LYS A 280 -44.08 4.86 -15.29
C LYS A 280 -45.20 5.83 -15.72
N GLY A 281 -45.96 6.40 -14.78
CA GLY A 281 -46.97 7.44 -15.03
C GLY A 281 -46.68 8.86 -14.50
N SER A 282 -45.55 9.13 -13.80
CA SER A 282 -45.31 10.43 -13.15
C SER A 282 -43.91 11.02 -13.46
N ALA A 283 -43.92 12.27 -13.89
CA ALA A 283 -42.87 12.94 -14.66
C ALA A 283 -41.71 13.53 -13.83
N ASN A 284 -40.83 12.70 -13.25
CA ASN A 284 -39.55 13.22 -12.72
C ASN A 284 -38.33 12.36 -13.11
N SER A 285 -38.17 12.14 -14.42
CA SER A 285 -37.05 11.41 -15.03
C SER A 285 -35.67 12.02 -14.72
N ASN A 286 -35.59 13.35 -14.53
CA ASN A 286 -34.33 14.06 -14.28
C ASN A 286 -33.73 13.74 -12.91
N THR A 287 -34.55 13.73 -11.86
CA THR A 287 -34.08 13.39 -10.49
C THR A 287 -33.60 11.94 -10.45
N GLN A 288 -34.35 11.03 -11.09
CA GLN A 288 -33.99 9.62 -11.16
C GLN A 288 -32.67 9.39 -11.93
N ARG A 289 -32.46 10.11 -13.03
CA ARG A 289 -31.19 10.08 -13.79
C ARG A 289 -30.02 10.55 -12.94
N MET A 290 -30.19 11.66 -12.21
CA MET A 290 -29.16 12.21 -11.33
C MET A 290 -28.73 11.21 -10.24
N HIS A 291 -29.68 10.56 -9.57
CA HIS A 291 -29.37 9.52 -8.58
C HIS A 291 -28.60 8.34 -9.18
N ARG A 292 -28.92 7.94 -10.42
CA ARG A 292 -28.24 6.83 -11.10
C ARG A 292 -26.80 7.16 -11.45
N GLU A 293 -26.53 8.35 -11.99
CA GLU A 293 -25.15 8.76 -12.30
C GLU A 293 -24.32 8.92 -11.03
N PHE A 294 -24.90 9.50 -9.99
CA PHE A 294 -24.24 9.67 -8.70
C PHE A 294 -23.94 8.34 -7.99
N HIS A 295 -24.76 7.33 -8.23
CA HIS A 295 -24.56 5.98 -7.73
C HIS A 295 -23.46 5.24 -8.50
N ARG A 296 -23.40 5.39 -9.83
CA ARG A 296 -22.27 4.88 -10.63
C ARG A 296 -20.95 5.50 -10.19
N ALA A 297 -20.94 6.80 -9.91
CA ALA A 297 -19.77 7.49 -9.39
C ALA A 297 -19.29 6.87 -8.05
N LEU A 298 -20.19 6.55 -7.12
CA LEU A 298 -19.79 5.84 -5.90
C LEU A 298 -19.19 4.48 -6.16
N LEU A 299 -19.82 3.68 -7.02
CA LEU A 299 -19.33 2.33 -7.27
C LEU A 299 -17.91 2.41 -7.84
N ALA A 300 -17.65 3.37 -8.72
CA ALA A 300 -16.30 3.67 -9.18
C ALA A 300 -15.37 4.09 -8.02
N MET A 301 -15.82 4.97 -7.12
CA MET A 301 -15.04 5.39 -5.95
C MET A 301 -14.83 4.27 -4.91
N ALA A 302 -15.70 3.26 -4.85
CA ALA A 302 -15.52 2.09 -3.97
C ALA A 302 -14.55 1.06 -4.59
N ILE A 303 -14.56 0.91 -5.92
CA ILE A 303 -13.68 -0.01 -6.64
C ILE A 303 -12.27 0.57 -6.78
N CYS A 304 -12.15 1.89 -7.00
CA CYS A 304 -10.87 2.54 -7.27
C CYS A 304 -9.83 2.27 -6.16
N PRO A 305 -10.11 2.49 -4.86
CA PRO A 305 -9.18 2.18 -3.77
C PRO A 305 -8.77 0.71 -3.75
N LEU A 306 -9.68 -0.23 -4.04
CA LEU A 306 -9.35 -1.65 -4.07
C LEU A 306 -8.33 -1.96 -5.17
N VAL A 307 -8.48 -1.37 -6.35
CA VAL A 307 -7.55 -1.55 -7.46
C VAL A 307 -6.23 -0.84 -7.18
N THR A 308 -6.27 0.41 -6.75
CA THR A 308 -5.08 1.25 -6.54
C THR A 308 -4.26 0.81 -5.33
N THR A 309 -4.85 0.18 -4.32
CA THR A 309 -4.07 -0.45 -3.23
C THR A 309 -3.62 -1.86 -3.59
N SER A 310 -4.47 -2.71 -4.20
CA SER A 310 -4.09 -4.10 -4.47
C SER A 310 -3.00 -4.24 -5.52
N VAL A 311 -2.96 -3.37 -6.54
CA VAL A 311 -1.99 -3.48 -7.64
C VAL A 311 -0.55 -3.22 -7.17
N PRO A 312 -0.24 -2.10 -6.47
CA PRO A 312 1.10 -1.87 -5.94
C PRO A 312 1.54 -2.95 -4.94
N TYR A 313 0.65 -3.37 -4.04
CA TYR A 313 0.97 -4.42 -3.07
C TYR A 313 1.36 -5.74 -3.74
N LYS A 314 0.65 -6.16 -4.80
CA LYS A 314 0.99 -7.39 -5.55
C LYS A 314 2.33 -7.29 -6.29
N LEU A 315 2.69 -6.11 -6.76
CA LEU A 315 4.00 -5.86 -7.38
C LEU A 315 5.13 -5.98 -6.35
N ILE A 316 4.88 -5.60 -5.09
CA ILE A 316 5.85 -5.72 -4.00
C ILE A 316 5.94 -7.16 -3.45
N ASP A 317 4.81 -7.85 -3.28
CA ASP A 317 4.76 -9.20 -2.68
C ASP A 317 5.45 -10.26 -3.56
N THR A 318 5.31 -10.16 -4.89
CA THR A 318 6.02 -11.03 -5.84
C THR A 318 7.55 -10.94 -5.65
N ARG A 319 8.06 -9.79 -5.18
CA ARG A 319 9.48 -9.54 -4.88
C ARG A 319 9.94 -10.22 -3.60
N CYS A 320 9.17 -10.09 -2.52
CA CYS A 320 9.51 -10.67 -1.21
C CYS A 320 9.57 -12.21 -1.27
N ASN A 321 8.62 -12.83 -1.97
CA ASN A 321 8.58 -14.29 -2.11
C ASN A 321 9.75 -14.83 -2.93
N GLN A 322 10.18 -14.14 -4.00
CA GLN A 322 11.36 -14.54 -4.76
C GLN A 322 12.64 -14.43 -3.93
N VAL A 323 12.76 -13.39 -3.09
CA VAL A 323 13.95 -13.18 -2.25
C VAL A 323 14.05 -14.23 -1.13
N LEU A 324 12.93 -14.54 -0.46
CA LEU A 324 12.87 -15.48 0.66
C LEU A 324 12.98 -16.95 0.22
N SER A 325 12.57 -17.28 -1.01
CA SER A 325 12.71 -18.63 -1.57
C SER A 325 14.16 -19.03 -1.91
N ALA A 326 15.12 -18.10 -1.83
CA ALA A 326 16.52 -18.40 -2.11
C ALA A 326 17.11 -19.33 -1.04
N PRO A 327 17.49 -20.58 -1.38
CA PRO A 327 17.81 -21.65 -0.43
C PRO A 327 19.00 -21.34 0.51
N GLY A 328 19.83 -20.34 0.17
CA GLY A 328 20.97 -19.93 0.99
C GLY A 328 20.62 -19.15 2.27
N LEU A 329 19.46 -18.47 2.32
CA LEU A 329 19.06 -17.67 3.50
C LEU A 329 18.32 -18.50 4.54
N ALA A 330 17.54 -19.49 4.12
CA ALA A 330 16.82 -20.39 5.03
C ALA A 330 17.78 -21.22 5.93
N ALA A 331 18.99 -21.50 5.46
CA ALA A 331 20.01 -22.22 6.23
C ALA A 331 20.67 -21.36 7.32
N PHE A 332 20.70 -20.02 7.15
CA PHE A 332 21.36 -19.10 8.09
C PHE A 332 20.49 -18.77 9.31
N GLY A 333 19.17 -18.78 9.15
CA GLY A 333 18.23 -18.49 10.24
C GLY A 333 18.02 -19.64 11.25
N ARG A 334 18.28 -20.89 10.86
CA ARG A 334 18.09 -22.06 11.73
C ARG A 334 19.26 -22.39 12.65
N SER A 335 20.43 -21.78 12.48
CA SER A 335 21.63 -22.15 13.27
C SER A 335 21.90 -21.25 14.48
N LYS A 336 21.07 -20.23 14.73
CA LYS A 336 21.25 -19.24 15.81
C LYS A 336 20.02 -19.00 16.71
N LEU A 337 18.97 -19.80 16.54
CA LEU A 337 17.86 -19.96 17.47
C LEU A 337 17.86 -21.41 17.93
#